data_AF-A0A5C9C437-F1
#
_entry.id   AF-A0A5C9C437-F1
#
_cell.length_a   1.000
_cell.length_b   1.000
_cell.length_c   1.000
_cell.angle_alpha   90.00
_cell.angle_beta   90.00
_cell.angle_gamma   90.00
#
_symmetry.space_group_name_H-M   'P 1'
#
loop_
_entity.id
_entity.type
_entity.pdbx_description
1 polymer ?
#
loop_
_entity_poly.entity_id
_entity_poly.type
_entity_poly.pdbx_seq_one_letter_code
_entity_poly.pdbx_strand_id
1 'polypeptide(L)' 'MQTTVSLQAVSCGTELSIVQEGIPAVIPTEMCYLGWQESLEQLARLVEPNIPD' A
#
# COMPACT_ATOMS: atom_id res chain seq x y z
N MET A 1 8.32 14.51 -5.02
CA MET A 1 7.58 13.39 -4.44
C MET A 1 8.12 12.10 -5.04
N GLN A 2 8.60 11.19 -4.21
CA GLN A 2 9.14 9.89 -4.61
C GLN A 2 8.48 8.82 -3.75
N THR A 3 8.06 7.71 -4.37
CA THR A 3 7.46 6.58 -3.66
C THR A 3 8.30 5.34 -3.95
N THR A 4 8.81 4.72 -2.90
CA THR A 4 9.58 3.48 -2.97
C THR A 4 8.72 2.34 -2.46
N VAL A 5 8.50 1.33 -3.28
CA VAL A 5 7.74 0.12 -2.95
C VAL A 5 8.69 -1.06 -2.94
N SER A 6 8.80 -1.73 -1.80
CA SER A 6 9.63 -2.93 -1.61
C SER A 6 8.72 -4.14 -1.44
N LEU A 7 8.99 -5.18 -2.24
CA LEU A 7 8.26 -6.44 -2.23
C LEU A 7 9.23 -7.57 -1.90
N GLN A 8 8.84 -8.46 -0.99
CA GLN A 8 9.63 -9.63 -0.63
C GLN A 8 8.76 -10.88 -0.61
N ALA A 9 9.18 -11.92 -1.33
CA ALA A 9 8.48 -13.20 -1.30
C ALA A 9 8.62 -13.85 0.10
N VAL A 10 7.49 -14.33 0.63
CA VAL A 10 7.40 -15.04 1.91
C VAL A 10 6.53 -16.29 1.76
N SER A 11 6.52 -17.19 2.74
CA SER A 11 5.88 -18.51 2.61
C SER A 11 4.37 -18.45 2.32
N CYS A 12 3.68 -17.41 2.76
CA CYS A 12 2.24 -17.23 2.61
C CYS A 12 1.84 -16.14 1.60
N GLY A 13 2.81 -15.56 0.85
CA GLY A 13 2.51 -14.46 -0.06
C GLY A 13 3.70 -13.53 -0.27
N THR A 14 3.45 -12.22 -0.22
CA THR A 14 4.46 -11.19 -0.43
C THR A 14 4.36 -10.14 0.68
N GLU A 15 5.47 -9.89 1.36
CA GLU A 15 5.61 -8.75 2.26
C GLU A 15 5.73 -7.46 1.43
N LEU A 16 5.01 -6.41 1.85
CA LEU A 16 4.94 -5.12 1.19
C LEU A 16 5.37 -4.01 2.16
N SER A 17 6.36 -3.21 1.78
CA SER A 17 6.79 -2.00 2.49
C SER A 17 6.78 -0.80 1.55
N ILE A 18 6.20 0.32 1.99
CA ILE A 18 6.06 1.55 1.18
C ILE A 18 6.63 2.73 1.96
N VAL A 19 7.48 3.51 1.30
CA VAL A 19 7.98 4.79 1.80
C VAL A 19 7.65 5.87 0.78
N GLN A 20 6.99 6.94 1.22
CA GLN A 20 6.69 8.10 0.38
C GLN A 20 7.39 9.34 0.92
N GLU A 21 8.30 9.90 0.12
CA GLU A 21 9.14 11.03 0.46
C GLU A 21 8.79 12.27 -0.36
N GLY A 22 9.12 13.43 0.20
CA GLY A 22 8.85 14.72 -0.46
C GLY A 22 7.35 14.96 -0.66
N ILE A 23 6.55 14.61 0.35
CA ILE A 23 5.14 15.01 0.45
C ILE A 23 5.11 16.55 0.56
N PRO A 24 4.40 17.26 -0.34
CA PRO A 24 4.29 18.72 -0.27
C PRO A 24 3.72 19.17 1.08
N ALA A 25 4.26 20.24 1.67
CA ALA A 25 3.84 20.74 2.98
C ALA A 25 2.36 21.18 3.06
N VAL A 26 1.72 21.44 1.91
CA VAL A 26 0.28 21.75 1.82
C VAL A 26 -0.60 20.51 2.06
N ILE A 27 -0.04 19.30 1.96
CA ILE A 27 -0.76 18.05 2.17
C ILE A 27 -0.44 17.53 3.58
N PRO A 28 -1.42 17.44 4.48
CA PRO A 28 -1.24 16.80 5.77
C PRO A 28 -0.84 15.34 5.58
N THR A 29 0.16 14.87 6.31
CA THR A 29 0.69 13.50 6.14
C THR A 29 -0.36 12.45 6.52
N GLU A 30 -1.24 12.79 7.45
CA GLU A 30 -2.37 11.97 7.88
C GLU A 30 -3.35 11.72 6.74
N MET A 31 -3.57 12.69 5.86
CA MET A 31 -4.42 12.51 4.68
C MET A 31 -3.78 11.56 3.65
N CYS A 32 -2.45 11.59 3.51
CA CYS A 32 -1.75 10.60 2.70
C CYS A 32 -1.89 9.19 3.28
N TYR A 33 -1.79 9.04 4.61
CA TYR A 33 -2.03 7.75 5.26
C TYR A 33 -3.44 7.23 5.02
N LEU A 34 -4.47 8.08 5.14
CA LEU A 34 -5.85 7.69 4.86
C LEU A 34 -6.03 7.19 3.42
N GLY A 35 -5.50 7.93 2.43
CA GLY A 35 -5.57 7.50 1.03
C GLY A 35 -4.81 6.20 0.75
N TRP A 36 -3.66 5.98 1.41
CA TRP A 36 -2.94 4.72 1.32
C TRP A 36 -3.69 3.55 1.97
N GLN A 37 -4.36 3.76 3.10
CA GLN A 37 -5.17 2.72 3.74
C GLN A 37 -6.29 2.23 2.81
N GLU A 38 -7.04 3.14 2.22
CA GLU A 38 -8.09 2.81 1.25
C GLU A 38 -7.53 2.07 0.02
N SER A 39 -6.38 2.53 -0.48
CA SER A 39 -5.73 1.92 -1.65
C SER A 39 -5.20 0.52 -1.35
N LEU A 40 -4.62 0.30 -0.18
CA LEU A 40 -4.11 -1.01 0.25
C LEU A 40 -5.25 -2.00 0.55
N GLU A 41 -6.39 -1.51 1.06
CA GLU A 41 -7.59 -2.35 1.21
C GLU A 41 -8.11 -2.81 -0.16
N GLN A 42 -8.16 -1.91 -1.15
CA GLN A 42 -8.56 -2.27 -2.53
C GLN A 42 -7.57 -3.25 -3.16
N LEU A 43 -6.26 -3.05 -2.95
CA LEU A 43 -5.23 -3.96 -3.43
C LEU A 43 -5.43 -5.35 -2.86
N ALA A 44 -5.62 -5.48 -1.53
CA ALA A 44 -5.86 -6.76 -0.89
C ALA A 44 -7.08 -7.48 -1.49
N ARG A 45 -8.20 -6.77 -1.68
CA ARG A 45 -9.40 -7.33 -2.32
C ARG A 45 -9.17 -7.82 -3.75
N LEU A 46 -8.26 -7.17 -4.49
CA LEU A 46 -7.94 -7.53 -5.87
C LEU A 46 -7.00 -8.75 -5.94
N VAL A 47 -5.99 -8.80 -5.06
CA VAL A 47 -4.92 -9.81 -5.15
C VAL A 47 -5.13 -11.03 -4.26
N GLU A 48 -5.99 -10.95 -3.25
CA GLU A 48 -6.37 -12.04 -2.36
C GLU A 48 -7.87 -12.38 -2.48
N PRO A 49 -8.39 -12.67 -3.69
CA PRO A 49 -9.81 -13.00 -3.82
C PRO A 49 -10.12 -14.34 -3.16
N ASN A 50 -11.18 -14.38 -2.36
CA ASN A 50 -11.78 -15.64 -1.93
C ASN A 50 -12.68 -16.16 -3.06
N ILE A 51 -12.16 -17.09 -3.86
CA ILE A 51 -12.86 -17.72 -4.99
C ILE A 51 -13.41 -19.06 -4.51
N PRO A 52 -14.74 -19.24 -4.39
CA PRO A 52 -15.31 -20.55 -4.07
C PRO A 52 -15.06 -21.54 -5.21
N ASP A 53 -14.82 -22.80 -4.85
CA ASP A 53 -14.64 -23.93 -5.78
C ASP A 53 -15.86 -24.19 -6.68
#